data_AF-A0A920BDU5-F1
#
_entry.id   AF-A0A920BDU5-F1
#
_cell.length_a   1.000
_cell.length_b   1.000
_cell.length_c   1.000
_cell.angle_alpha   90.00
_cell.angle_beta   90.00
_cell.angle_gamma   90.00
#
_symmetry.space_group_name_H-M   'P 1'
#
loop_
_entity.id
_entity.type
_entity.pdbx_description
1 polymer ?
#
loop_
_entity_poly.entity_id
_entity_poly.type
_entity_poly.pdbx_seq_one_letter_code
_entity_poly.pdbx_strand_id
1 'polypeptide(L)'
;MRLIKNQEFTFKPGIEITDIAQTKGLEFDYVILTDADASTYGIDEASRHLLYVGVTRAAHQLWLLHTGNPSGLLPEINVSNL
;
A
#
# COMPACT_ATOMS: atom_id res chain seq x y z
N MET A 1 14.04 -11.33 1.18
CA MET A 1 13.24 -10.33 0.46
C MET A 1 13.25 -10.71 -1.01
N ARG A 2 12.10 -10.70 -1.69
CA ARG A 2 11.95 -11.14 -3.08
C ARG A 2 11.18 -10.09 -3.86
N LEU A 3 11.69 -9.70 -5.03
CA LEU A 3 10.98 -8.84 -5.96
C LEU A 3 10.08 -9.71 -6.83
N ILE A 4 8.78 -9.44 -6.82
CA ILE A 4 7.79 -10.17 -7.60
C ILE A 4 7.72 -9.57 -9.00
N LYS A 5 7.75 -10.46 -9.99
CA LYS A 5 7.56 -10.14 -11.41
C LYS A 5 6.49 -11.05 -11.95
N ASN A 6 5.67 -10.55 -12.88
CA ASN A 6 4.64 -11.33 -13.56
C ASN A 6 3.69 -12.08 -12.61
N GLN A 7 3.41 -11.53 -11.41
CA GLN A 7 2.58 -12.16 -10.38
C GLN A 7 3.11 -13.53 -9.88
N GLU A 8 4.41 -13.79 -10.00
CA GLU A 8 5.05 -15.03 -9.51
C GLU A 8 5.33 -14.96 -8.00
N PHE A 9 4.28 -15.02 -7.18
CA PHE A 9 4.37 -15.07 -5.74
C PHE A 9 4.79 -16.46 -5.26
N THR A 10 5.69 -16.51 -4.27
CA THR A 10 6.19 -17.79 -3.75
C THR A 10 5.43 -18.27 -2.53
N PHE A 11 4.77 -17.34 -1.81
CA PHE A 11 4.06 -17.55 -0.55
C PHE A 11 4.88 -18.30 0.51
N LYS A 12 6.22 -18.29 0.38
CA LYS A 12 7.15 -18.81 1.37
C LYS A 12 7.39 -17.74 2.43
N PRO A 13 7.75 -18.12 3.67
CA PRO A 13 8.15 -17.15 4.69
C PRO A 13 9.14 -16.10 4.16
N GLY A 14 8.95 -14.85 4.57
CA GLY A 14 9.77 -13.71 4.19
C GLY A 14 8.98 -12.57 3.54
N ILE A 15 9.72 -11.58 3.04
CA ILE A 15 9.17 -10.33 2.48
C ILE A 15 9.07 -10.43 0.96
N GLU A 16 7.92 -10.08 0.42
CA GLU A 16 7.63 -9.94 -1.01
C GLU A 16 7.47 -8.45 -1.34
N ILE A 17 8.13 -7.99 -2.40
CA ILE A 17 8.09 -6.61 -2.89
C ILE A 17 7.47 -6.64 -4.26
N THR A 18 6.43 -5.84 -4.47
CA THR A 18 5.66 -5.84 -5.70
C THR A 18 4.97 -4.51 -5.90
N ASP A 19 4.55 -4.24 -7.13
CA ASP A 19 3.61 -3.16 -7.42
C ASP A 19 2.19 -3.59 -7.03
N ILE A 20 1.36 -2.62 -6.62
CA ILE A 20 -0.02 -2.87 -6.18
C ILE A 20 -0.85 -3.58 -7.25
N ALA A 21 -0.65 -3.26 -8.53
CA ALA A 21 -1.40 -3.86 -9.63
C ALA A 21 -1.29 -5.39 -9.70
N GLN A 22 -0.15 -5.96 -9.25
CA GLN A 22 0.08 -7.40 -9.23
C GLN A 22 -0.59 -8.11 -8.04
N THR A 23 -1.18 -7.37 -7.09
CA THR A 23 -1.75 -7.94 -5.85
C THR A 23 -3.25 -8.23 -5.94
N LYS A 24 -3.87 -8.00 -7.10
CA LYS A 24 -5.32 -8.13 -7.25
C LYS A 24 -5.79 -9.56 -6.94
N GLY A 25 -6.72 -9.68 -5.99
CA GLY A 25 -7.27 -10.98 -5.56
C GLY A 25 -6.38 -11.74 -4.57
N LEU A 26 -5.31 -11.13 -4.07
CA LEU A 26 -4.47 -11.67 -3.01
C LEU A 26 -4.73 -10.93 -1.70
N GLU A 27 -4.39 -11.57 -0.58
CA GLU A 27 -4.38 -10.97 0.75
C GLU A 27 -3.10 -11.40 1.47
N PHE A 28 -2.59 -10.52 2.33
CA PHE A 28 -1.36 -10.74 3.09
C PHE A 28 -1.61 -10.32 4.54
N ASP A 29 -1.03 -11.05 5.50
CA ASP A 29 -1.19 -10.73 6.92
C ASP A 29 -0.71 -9.31 7.25
N TYR A 30 0.42 -8.91 6.66
CA TYR A 30 1.12 -7.66 6.93
C TYR A 30 1.48 -6.96 5.62
N VAL A 31 1.07 -5.69 5.47
CA VAL A 31 1.34 -4.90 4.26
C VAL A 31 1.99 -3.58 4.65
N ILE A 32 3.05 -3.24 3.92
CA ILE A 32 3.69 -1.93 3.95
C ILE A 32 3.46 -1.30 2.57
N LEU A 33 2.66 -0.23 2.52
CA LEU A 33 2.46 0.56 1.31
C LEU A 33 3.37 1.77 1.38
N THR A 34 4.37 1.80 0.50
CA THR A 34 5.29 2.93 0.35
C THR A 34 4.70 4.00 -0.56
N ASP A 35 5.20 5.22 -0.42
CA ASP A 35 4.85 6.36 -1.28
C ASP A 35 3.35 6.69 -1.27
N ALA A 36 2.70 6.58 -0.11
CA ALA A 36 1.36 7.08 0.16
C ALA A 36 1.31 8.63 0.21
N ASP A 37 2.06 9.30 -0.66
CA ASP A 37 2.20 10.74 -0.77
C ASP A 37 1.31 11.33 -1.87
N ALA A 38 1.14 12.65 -1.85
CA ALA A 38 0.32 13.39 -2.80
C ALA A 38 0.87 13.36 -4.24
N SER A 39 2.18 13.13 -4.42
CA SER A 39 2.79 12.99 -5.75
C SER A 39 2.45 11.67 -6.42
N THR A 40 2.26 10.60 -5.64
CA THR A 40 1.94 9.26 -6.13
C THR A 40 0.44 9.02 -6.18
N TYR A 41 -0.30 9.49 -5.16
CA TYR A 41 -1.75 9.35 -5.05
C TYR A 41 -2.42 10.71 -4.96
N GLY A 42 -2.86 11.23 -6.11
CA GLY A 42 -3.63 12.46 -6.21
C GLY A 42 -5.09 12.30 -5.78
N ILE A 43 -5.82 13.41 -5.67
CA ILE A 43 -7.29 13.41 -5.43
C ILE A 43 -8.00 13.16 -6.77
N ASP A 44 -7.80 11.98 -7.32
CA ASP A 44 -8.44 11.50 -8.54
C ASP A 44 -8.96 10.06 -8.37
N GLU A 45 -9.82 9.62 -9.29
CA GLU A 45 -10.47 8.31 -9.19
C GLU A 45 -9.49 7.13 -9.36
N ALA A 46 -8.49 7.26 -10.23
CA ALA A 46 -7.53 6.19 -10.47
C ALA A 46 -6.64 6.00 -9.23
N SER A 47 -6.12 7.09 -8.66
CA SER A 47 -5.36 7.08 -7.41
C SER A 47 -6.16 6.50 -6.25
N ARG A 48 -7.42 6.92 -6.09
CA ARG A 48 -8.31 6.38 -5.06
C ARG A 48 -8.54 4.88 -5.22
N HIS A 49 -8.80 4.42 -6.44
CA HIS A 49 -8.98 3.01 -6.71
C HIS A 49 -7.72 2.20 -6.41
N LEU A 50 -6.55 2.66 -6.87
CA LEU A 50 -5.28 1.98 -6.65
C LEU A 50 -4.91 1.92 -5.17
N LEU A 51 -5.07 3.01 -4.43
CA LEU A 51 -4.82 3.05 -2.99
C LEU A 51 -5.78 2.12 -2.24
N TYR A 52 -7.06 2.11 -2.59
CA TYR A 52 -8.04 1.18 -2.02
C TYR A 52 -7.66 -0.28 -2.27
N VAL A 53 -7.20 -0.61 -3.49
CA VAL A 53 -6.68 -1.94 -3.79
C VAL A 53 -5.51 -2.27 -2.85
N GLY A 54 -4.52 -1.40 -2.69
CA GLY A 54 -3.38 -1.65 -1.80
C GLY A 54 -3.76 -1.83 -0.33
N VAL A 55 -4.60 -0.93 0.20
CA VAL A 55 -5.08 -0.94 1.60
C VAL A 55 -5.82 -2.24 1.92
N THR A 56 -6.68 -2.71 1.01
CA THR A 56 -7.49 -3.94 1.21
C THR A 56 -6.71 -5.24 1.04
N ARG A 57 -5.39 -5.19 0.80
CA ARG A 57 -4.54 -6.39 0.81
C ARG A 57 -4.10 -6.80 2.22
N ALA A 58 -4.19 -5.92 3.20
CA ALA A 58 -3.76 -6.20 4.57
C ALA A 58 -4.86 -6.89 5.37
N ALA A 59 -4.61 -8.12 5.83
CA ALA A 59 -5.55 -8.87 6.65
C ALA A 59 -5.45 -8.53 8.15
N HIS A 60 -4.23 -8.28 8.67
CA HIS A 60 -4.03 -7.97 10.09
C HIS A 60 -3.49 -6.56 10.33
N GLN A 61 -2.42 -6.15 9.64
CA GLN A 61 -1.80 -4.86 9.89
C GLN A 61 -1.31 -4.20 8.61
N LEU A 62 -1.61 -2.91 8.51
CA LEU A 62 -1.19 -2.03 7.43
C LEU A 62 -0.29 -0.92 7.98
N TRP A 63 0.79 -0.63 7.26
CA TRP A 63 1.56 0.59 7.42
C TRP A 63 1.53 1.38 6.12
N LEU A 64 1.19 2.66 6.22
CA LEU A 64 1.23 3.62 5.11
C LEU A 64 2.39 4.57 5.34
N LEU A 65 3.35 4.59 4.42
CA LEU A 65 4.52 5.45 4.50
C LEU A 65 4.44 6.46 3.38
N HIS A 66 4.79 7.70 3.67
CA HIS A 66 4.87 8.76 2.68
C HIS A 66 6.19 9.51 2.82
N THR A 67 6.68 10.07 1.72
CA THR A 67 7.82 10.99 1.75
C THR A 67 7.31 12.38 1.39
N GLY A 68 7.52 13.36 2.28
CA GLY A 68 6.99 14.71 2.08
C GLY A 68 5.50 14.81 2.40
N ASN A 69 4.69 15.37 1.50
CA ASN A 69 3.27 15.61 1.75
C ASN A 69 2.46 14.29 1.63
N PRO A 70 1.69 13.89 2.66
CA PRO A 70 0.82 12.73 2.56
C PRO A 70 -0.24 12.93 1.46
N SER A 71 -0.70 11.83 0.86
CA SER A 71 -1.84 11.90 -0.06
C SER A 71 -3.06 12.50 0.64
N GLY A 72 -3.79 13.37 -0.05
CA GLY A 72 -5.06 13.91 0.44
C GLY A 72 -6.18 12.85 0.55
N LEU A 73 -5.92 11.62 0.12
CA LEU A 73 -6.80 10.47 0.31
C LEU A 73 -6.58 9.77 1.67
N LEU A 74 -5.48 10.09 2.38
CA LEU A 74 -5.23 9.56 3.71
C LEU A 74 -6.08 10.29 4.77
N PRO A 75 -6.43 9.62 5.87
CA PRO A 75 -7.07 10.30 6.98
C PRO A 75 -6.16 11.38 7.57
N GLU A 76 -6.74 12.47 8.05
CA GLU A 76 -6.00 13.47 8.80
C GLU A 76 -5.43 12.84 10.07
N ILE A 77 -4.10 12.87 10.20
CA ILE A 77 -3.43 12.42 11.43
C ILE A 77 -3.41 13.59 12.39
N ASN A 78 -4.29 13.56 13.38
CA ASN A 78 -4.22 14.48 14.50
C ASN A 78 -3.11 14.04 15.47
N VAL A 79 -1.94 14.65 15.34
CA VAL A 79 -0.76 14.43 16.19
C VAL A 79 -0.95 14.86 17.65
N SER A 80 -2.04 15.53 18.03
CA SER A 80 -2.29 15.88 19.44
C SER A 80 -2.70 14.69 20.33
N ASN A 81 -2.93 13.52 19.73
CA ASN A 81 -3.26 12.27 20.45
C ASN A 81 -2.11 11.25 20.44
N LEU A 82 -0.90 11.66 20.01
CA LEU A 82 0.35 10.89 20.12
C LEU A 82 1.21 11.45 21.26
#